data_AF-A0AAW2HZN8-F1
#
_entry.id   AF-A0AAW2HZN8-F1
#
_cell.length_a   1.000
_cell.length_b   1.000
_cell.length_c   1.000
_cell.angle_alpha   90.00
_cell.angle_beta   90.00
_cell.angle_gamma   90.00
#
_symmetry.space_group_name_H-M   'P 1'
#
loop_
_entity.id
_entity.type
_entity.pdbx_description
1 polymer ?
#
loop_
_entity_poly.entity_id
_entity_poly.type
_entity_poly.pdbx_seq_one_letter_code
_entity_poly.pdbx_strand_id
1 'polypeptide(L)'
;MTRERRIEANARERTRVHTISAAFDTLRHSIPAYSHNQKLSKLSVLRIACSYIMTLSRLAGYDYSKDQSEPEISNCVENVSKTIQTEGKIRKKKDD
;
A
#
# COMPACT_ATOMS: atom_id res chain seq x y z
N MET A 1 -28.81 -24.57 -0.38
CA MET A 1 -27.81 -24.23 -1.43
C MET A 1 -27.15 -25.53 -1.88
N THR A 2 -27.19 -25.89 -3.16
CA THR A 2 -26.63 -27.18 -3.64
C THR A 2 -25.10 -27.17 -3.66
N ARG A 3 -24.48 -28.35 -3.59
CA ARG A 3 -23.01 -28.51 -3.62
C ARG A 3 -22.39 -27.86 -4.85
N GLU A 4 -23.03 -27.99 -6.01
CA GLU A 4 -22.59 -27.38 -7.27
C GLU A 4 -22.55 -25.85 -7.20
N ARG A 5 -23.61 -25.22 -6.68
CA ARG A 5 -23.66 -23.75 -6.49
C ARG A 5 -22.57 -23.26 -5.53
N ARG A 6 -22.22 -24.04 -4.49
CA ARG A 6 -21.10 -23.72 -3.59
C ARG A 6 -19.75 -23.78 -4.32
N ILE A 7 -19.54 -24.80 -5.14
CA ILE A 7 -18.29 -24.98 -5.90
C ILE A 7 -18.10 -23.81 -6.88
N GLU A 8 -19.16 -23.46 -7.61
CA GLU A 8 -19.14 -22.34 -8.56
C GLU A 8 -18.88 -20.99 -7.87
N ALA A 9 -19.54 -20.74 -6.73
CA ALA A 9 -19.30 -19.53 -5.94
C ALA A 9 -17.85 -19.46 -5.43
N ASN A 10 -17.30 -20.57 -4.94
CA ASN A 10 -15.90 -20.64 -4.49
C ASN A 10 -14.91 -20.44 -5.64
N ALA A 11 -15.21 -20.95 -6.84
CA ALA A 11 -14.39 -20.72 -8.02
C ALA A 11 -14.37 -19.23 -8.38
N ARG A 12 -15.53 -18.58 -8.40
CA ARG A 12 -15.64 -17.13 -8.63
C ARG A 12 -14.88 -16.31 -7.60
N GLU A 13 -14.99 -16.64 -6.32
CA GLU A 13 -14.28 -15.92 -5.26
C GLU A 13 -12.77 -16.08 -5.37
N ARG A 14 -12.27 -17.27 -5.75
CA ARG A 14 -10.84 -17.46 -6.03
C ARG A 14 -10.37 -16.56 -7.16
N THR A 15 -11.10 -16.51 -8.28
CA THR A 15 -10.76 -15.61 -9.39
C THR A 15 -10.73 -14.15 -8.93
N ARG A 16 -11.73 -13.70 -8.16
CA ARG A 16 -11.79 -12.35 -7.61
C ARG A 16 -10.56 -12.04 -6.74
N VAL A 17 -10.18 -12.95 -5.84
CA VAL A 17 -9.02 -12.81 -4.97
C VAL A 17 -7.70 -12.81 -5.76
N HIS A 18 -7.59 -13.61 -6.83
CA HIS A 18 -6.43 -13.58 -7.72
C HIS A 18 -6.28 -12.22 -8.40
N THR A 19 -7.36 -11.67 -8.96
CA THR A 19 -7.35 -10.32 -9.56
C THR A 19 -6.93 -9.25 -8.55
N ILE A 20 -7.48 -9.29 -7.33
CA ILE A 20 -7.11 -8.34 -6.26
C ILE A 20 -5.65 -8.48 -5.88
N SER A 21 -5.12 -9.70 -5.80
CA SER A 21 -3.73 -9.95 -5.44
C SER A 21 -2.78 -9.40 -6.50
N ALA A 22 -3.09 -9.62 -7.79
CA ALA A 22 -2.32 -9.05 -8.90
C ALA A 22 -2.32 -7.50 -8.90
N ALA A 23 -3.45 -6.87 -8.60
CA ALA A 23 -3.53 -5.42 -8.45
C ALA A 23 -2.69 -4.91 -7.26
N PHE A 24 -2.70 -5.64 -6.14
CA PHE A 24 -1.85 -5.33 -4.98
C PHE A 24 -0.36 -5.46 -5.30
N ASP A 25 0.03 -6.48 -6.07
CA ASP A 25 1.42 -6.64 -6.51
C ASP A 25 1.82 -5.49 -7.44
N THR A 26 0.95 -5.07 -8.36
CA THR A 26 1.20 -3.90 -9.22
C THR A 26 1.40 -2.62 -8.39
N LEU A 27 0.53 -2.39 -7.40
CA LEU A 27 0.65 -1.26 -6.49
C LEU A 27 1.98 -1.31 -5.72
N ARG A 28 2.38 -2.50 -5.24
CA ARG A 28 3.63 -2.70 -4.51
C ARG A 28 4.86 -2.34 -5.35
N HIS A 29 4.86 -2.63 -6.64
CA HIS A 29 5.96 -2.26 -7.54
C HIS A 29 5.98 -0.76 -7.87
N SER A 30 4.85 -0.06 -7.69
CA SER A 30 4.70 1.36 -8.02
C SER A 30 5.04 2.30 -6.86
N ILE A 31 5.14 1.78 -5.62
CA ILE A 31 5.44 2.59 -4.42
C ILE A 31 6.92 2.55 -4.04
N PRO A 32 7.45 3.61 -3.40
CA PRO A 32 8.81 3.60 -2.87
C PRO A 32 8.97 2.58 -1.73
N ALA A 33 10.08 1.84 -1.75
CA ALA A 33 10.45 0.87 -0.73
C ALA A 33 11.98 0.81 -0.56
N TYR A 34 12.49 0.24 0.55
CA TYR A 34 13.94 0.09 0.75
C TYR A 34 14.58 -0.87 -0.24
N SER A 35 13.83 -1.87 -0.68
CA SER A 35 14.27 -2.85 -1.66
C SER A 35 13.06 -3.36 -2.43
N HIS A 36 13.22 -3.58 -3.73
CA HIS A 36 12.18 -4.17 -4.59
C HIS A 36 11.69 -5.53 -4.05
N ASN A 37 12.57 -6.28 -3.36
CA ASN A 37 12.24 -7.59 -2.78
C ASN A 37 11.70 -7.51 -1.34
N GLN A 38 11.55 -6.31 -0.77
CA GLN A 38 11.09 -6.14 0.60
C GLN A 38 9.65 -6.64 0.77
N LYS A 39 9.45 -7.70 1.56
CA LYS A 39 8.13 -8.25 1.87
C LYS A 39 7.31 -7.25 2.72
N LEU A 40 6.46 -6.46 2.08
CA LEU A 40 5.49 -5.57 2.72
C LEU A 40 4.15 -6.28 2.92
N SER A 41 3.47 -5.98 4.03
CA SER A 41 2.08 -6.43 4.23
C SER A 41 1.11 -5.64 3.34
N LYS A 42 -0.10 -6.15 3.08
CA LYS A 42 -1.14 -5.40 2.34
C LYS A 42 -1.43 -4.04 2.98
N LEU A 43 -1.51 -3.98 4.31
CA LEU A 43 -1.72 -2.72 5.04
C LEU A 43 -0.54 -1.76 4.87
N SER A 44 0.69 -2.27 4.95
CA SER A 44 1.90 -1.48 4.76
C SER A 44 1.96 -0.86 3.37
N VAL A 45 1.64 -1.64 2.32
CA VAL A 45 1.55 -1.15 0.94
C VAL A 45 0.54 -0.01 0.83
N LEU A 46 -0.65 -0.14 1.42
CA LEU A 46 -1.65 0.93 1.41
C LEU A 46 -1.19 2.19 2.14
N ARG A 47 -0.56 2.05 3.31
CA ARG A 47 -0.04 3.19 4.08
C ARG A 47 1.02 3.97 3.32
N ILE A 48 1.99 3.26 2.74
CA ILE A 48 3.05 3.87 1.93
C ILE A 48 2.45 4.53 0.68
N ALA A 49 1.51 3.86 -0.01
CA ALA A 49 0.84 4.41 -1.17
C ALA A 49 0.13 5.74 -0.87
N CYS A 50 -0.65 5.80 0.21
CA CYS A 50 -1.34 7.02 0.62
C CYS A 50 -0.36 8.16 0.92
N SER A 51 0.70 7.89 1.68
CA SER A 51 1.72 8.90 1.98
C SER A 51 2.43 9.37 0.71
N TYR A 52 2.72 8.46 -0.22
CA TYR A 52 3.41 8.79 -1.46
C TYR A 52 2.55 9.64 -2.40
N ILE A 53 1.26 9.32 -2.54
CA ILE A 53 0.30 10.13 -3.30
C ILE A 53 0.25 11.56 -2.73
N MET A 54 0.16 11.72 -1.41
CA MET A 54 0.15 13.04 -0.77
C MET A 54 1.42 13.83 -1.11
N THR A 55 2.60 13.21 -1.03
CA THR A 55 3.88 13.84 -1.37
C THR A 55 3.94 14.26 -2.84
N LEU A 56 3.56 13.38 -3.77
CA LEU A 56 3.53 13.69 -5.20
C LEU A 56 2.53 14.81 -5.52
N SER A 57 1.40 14.83 -4.82
CA SER A 57 0.38 15.86 -4.99
C SER A 57 0.89 17.22 -4.54
N ARG A 58 1.57 17.30 -3.38
CA ARG A 58 2.23 18.53 -2.92
C ARG A 58 3.30 19.00 -3.90
N LEU A 59 4.10 18.08 -4.46
CA LEU A 59 5.10 18.40 -5.48
C LEU A 59 4.48 18.98 -6.75
N ALA A 60 3.27 18.52 -7.11
CA ALA A 60 2.50 19.04 -8.24
C ALA A 60 1.69 20.30 -7.91
N GLY A 61 1.81 20.86 -6.70
CA GLY A 61 1.12 22.07 -6.26
C GLY A 61 -0.30 21.87 -5.73
N TYR A 62 -0.79 20.62 -5.64
CA TYR A 62 -2.10 20.30 -5.07
C TYR A 62 -2.01 20.06 -3.57
N ASP A 63 -3.02 20.48 -2.80
CA ASP A 63 -3.15 20.13 -1.39
C ASP A 63 -4.36 19.21 -1.17
N TYR A 64 -4.07 17.99 -0.71
CA TYR A 64 -5.06 17.00 -0.31
C TYR A 64 -5.07 16.74 1.20
N SER A 65 -4.39 17.57 1.99
CA SER A 65 -4.53 17.56 3.44
C SER A 65 -5.96 17.89 3.83
N LYS A 66 -6.47 17.24 4.88
CA LYS A 66 -7.86 17.44 5.32
C LYS A 66 -8.10 18.85 5.87
N ASP A 67 -7.05 19.45 6.40
CA ASP A 67 -7.03 20.75 7.06
C ASP A 67 -6.53 21.88 6.16
N GLN A 68 -6.23 21.60 4.88
CA GLN A 68 -5.61 22.56 3.96
C GLN A 68 -4.34 23.20 4.54
N SER A 69 -3.56 22.39 5.28
CA SER A 69 -2.34 22.84 5.96
C SER A 69 -1.19 23.15 5.01
N GLU A 70 -1.34 22.85 3.71
CA GLU A 70 -0.31 22.99 2.68
C GLU A 70 1.08 22.53 3.16
N PRO A 71 1.21 21.28 3.63
CA PRO A 71 2.45 20.82 4.23
C PRO A 71 3.62 20.98 3.27
N GLU A 72 4.75 21.42 3.81
CA GLU A 72 5.99 21.51 3.05
C GLU A 72 6.35 20.15 2.45
N ILE A 73 6.85 20.18 1.21
CA ILE A 73 7.27 18.97 0.49
C ILE A 73 8.30 18.17 1.31
N SER A 74 9.21 18.88 1.98
CA SER A 74 10.18 18.32 2.94
C SER A 74 9.52 17.38 3.96
N ASN A 75 8.48 17.87 4.64
CA ASN A 75 7.76 17.11 5.66
C ASN A 75 7.04 15.90 5.07
N CYS A 76 6.46 16.04 3.87
CA CYS A 76 5.83 14.93 3.17
C CYS A 76 6.83 13.82 2.80
N VAL A 77 8.01 14.18 2.29
CA VAL A 77 9.08 13.22 1.96
C VAL A 77 9.61 12.52 3.22
N GLU A 78 9.78 13.28 4.31
CA GLU A 78 10.19 12.72 5.60
C GLU A 78 9.15 11.72 6.13
N ASN A 79 7.86 12.05 6.03
CA ASN A 79 6.75 11.18 6.42
C ASN A 79 6.70 9.89 5.60
N VAL A 80 6.91 9.96 4.28
CA VAL A 80 7.02 8.75 3.44
C VAL A 80 8.19 7.88 3.91
N SER A 81 9.36 8.48 4.12
CA SER A 81 10.56 7.77 4.56
C SER A 81 10.36 7.10 5.93
N LYS A 82 9.77 7.81 6.90
CA LYS A 82 9.40 7.29 8.23
C LYS A 82 8.41 6.13 8.13
N THR A 83 7.43 6.23 7.23
CA THR A 83 6.43 5.18 6.98
C THR A 83 7.11 3.92 6.45
N ILE A 84 7.98 4.05 5.45
CA ILE A 84 8.70 2.90 4.88
C ILE A 84 9.60 2.23 5.96
N GLN A 85 10.26 3.01 6.82
CA GLN A 85 11.09 2.48 7.91
C GLN A 85 10.29 1.69 8.94
N THR A 86 9.19 2.28 9.40
CA THR A 86 8.34 1.67 10.44
C THR A 86 7.78 0.35 9.93
N GLU A 87 7.23 0.37 8.71
CA GLU A 87 6.61 -0.80 8.08
C GLU A 87 7.65 -1.88 7.70
N GLY A 88 8.89 -1.51 7.42
CA GLY A 88 9.99 -2.46 7.20
C GLY A 88 10.47 -3.15 8.48
N LYS A 89 10.54 -2.43 9.59
CA LYS A 89 10.99 -2.96 10.90
C LYS A 89 9.96 -3.87 11.56
N ILE A 90 8.66 -3.64 11.33
CA ILE A 90 7.57 -4.45 11.89
C ILE A 90 7.71 -5.94 11.56
N ARG A 91 8.33 -6.31 10.43
CA ARG A 91 8.62 -7.71 10.11
C ARG A 91 9.91 -8.24 10.71
N LYS A 92 10.98 -7.43 10.80
CA LYS A 92 12.26 -7.89 11.38
C LYS A 92 12.09 -8.36 12.82
N LYS A 93 11.21 -7.72 13.58
CA LYS A 93 10.90 -8.07 14.98
C LYS A 93 9.97 -9.28 15.15
N LYS A 94 9.42 -9.85 14.07
CA LYS A 94 8.51 -11.01 14.13
C LYS A 94 9.22 -12.33 13.87
N ASP A 95 10.42 -12.27 13.28
CA ASP A 95 11.23 -13.44 12.93
C ASP A 95 12.38 -13.70 13.94
N ASP A 96 12.46 -12.88 15.02
CA ASP A 96 13.29 -13.08 16.23
C ASP A 96 12.40 -13.49 17.42
#